data_AF-A0A836C3Q6-F1
#
_entry.id   AF-A0A836C3Q6-F1
#
_cell.length_a   1.000
_cell.length_b   1.000
_cell.length_c   1.000
_cell.angle_alpha   90.00
_cell.angle_beta   90.00
_cell.angle_gamma   90.00
#
_symmetry.space_group_name_H-M   'P 1'
#
loop_
_entity.id
_entity.type
_entity.pdbx_description
1 polymer ?
#
loop_
_entity_poly.entity_id
_entity_poly.type
_entity_poly.pdbx_seq_one_letter_code
_entity_poly.pdbx_strand_id
1 'polypeptide(L)'
;MVLDKDLPSRFLVAGHLFAVRWTRYASIMMGKDFRVNSPKNGIIWNSAIEHAYERQRICFSYSGLGSEFILHVLDKSLLEKKLSAVGQHKTDPDFVQALGDDTFESLQGKRVNFTGAEGKGPLKRALALHAKLALENCAKIYPADFDPRKFNFDDMSEHEGKEELMKLWLDELDTGSVAESGLNEAAAASADPEEAVNEEAVAEGP
;
A
#
# COMPACT_ATOMS: atom_id res chain seq x y z
N MET A 1 9.86 -15.68 4.70
CA MET A 1 9.49 -15.34 3.30
C MET A 1 8.22 -16.12 2.95
N VAL A 2 7.29 -15.56 2.16
CA VAL A 2 5.93 -16.15 1.99
C VAL A 2 5.92 -17.53 1.33
N LEU A 3 6.83 -17.78 0.38
CA LEU A 3 6.82 -19.05 -0.35
C LEU A 3 7.54 -20.20 0.35
N ASP A 4 8.38 -19.92 1.34
CA ASP A 4 9.29 -20.92 1.92
C ASP A 4 10.11 -21.68 0.85
N LYS A 5 10.56 -20.93 -0.17
CA LYS A 5 11.36 -21.43 -1.29
C LYS A 5 12.58 -20.56 -1.48
N ASP A 6 13.77 -21.14 -1.53
CA ASP A 6 14.98 -20.38 -1.82
C ASP A 6 14.95 -19.83 -3.24
N LEU A 7 14.84 -18.52 -3.35
CA LEU A 7 14.85 -17.80 -4.62
C LEU A 7 16.16 -17.01 -4.77
N PRO A 8 16.72 -16.94 -5.98
CA PRO A 8 17.80 -16.00 -6.29
C PRO A 8 17.45 -14.58 -5.83
N SER A 9 18.43 -13.88 -5.24
CA SER A 9 18.23 -12.54 -4.65
C SER A 9 17.66 -11.51 -5.63
N ARG A 10 17.98 -11.63 -6.93
CA ARG A 10 17.42 -10.77 -8.00
C ARG A 10 15.89 -10.89 -8.15
N PHE A 11 15.29 -11.99 -7.70
CA PHE A 11 13.83 -12.19 -7.75
C PHE A 11 13.12 -11.76 -6.47
N LEU A 12 13.90 -11.34 -5.47
CA LEU A 12 13.39 -10.83 -4.20
C LEU A 12 13.17 -9.32 -4.28
N VAL A 13 12.09 -8.86 -3.68
CA VAL A 13 11.71 -7.45 -3.62
C VAL A 13 11.53 -7.06 -2.15
N ALA A 14 12.25 -6.03 -1.72
CA ALA A 14 12.03 -5.42 -0.42
C ALA A 14 10.86 -4.42 -0.52
N GLY A 15 9.65 -4.91 -0.23
CA GLY A 15 8.43 -4.09 -0.32
C GLY A 15 8.06 -3.49 1.03
N HIS A 16 7.47 -2.30 1.00
CA HIS A 16 6.91 -1.67 2.19
C HIS A 16 5.50 -2.21 2.46
N LEU A 17 5.13 -2.35 3.74
CA LEU A 17 3.77 -2.72 4.14
C LEU A 17 2.81 -1.54 4.06
N PHE A 18 3.27 -0.40 4.57
CA PHE A 18 2.64 0.89 4.38
C PHE A 18 3.38 1.64 3.27
N ALA A 19 2.66 1.98 2.21
CA ALA A 19 3.23 2.57 1.01
C ALA A 19 3.93 3.91 1.29
N VAL A 20 5.15 4.08 0.76
CA VAL A 20 5.97 5.29 0.96
C VAL A 20 5.24 6.55 0.47
N ARG A 21 4.45 6.46 -0.59
CA ARG A 21 3.63 7.57 -1.11
C ARG A 21 2.63 8.13 -0.09
N TRP A 22 2.30 7.38 0.97
CA TRP A 22 1.39 7.81 2.03
C TRP A 22 2.11 8.34 3.26
N THR A 23 3.42 8.61 3.19
CA THR A 23 4.23 9.10 4.32
C THR A 23 3.60 10.29 5.04
N ARG A 24 3.01 11.24 4.30
CA ARG A 24 2.35 12.43 4.87
C ARG A 24 1.16 12.11 5.79
N TYR A 25 0.56 10.93 5.64
CA TYR A 25 -0.59 10.46 6.44
C TYR A 25 -0.19 9.45 7.51
N ALA A 26 1.08 9.05 7.56
CA ALA A 26 1.51 7.92 8.37
C ALA A 26 1.26 8.16 9.87
N SER A 27 1.50 9.37 10.37
CA SER A 27 1.26 9.70 11.78
C SER A 27 -0.23 9.62 12.17
N ILE A 28 -1.12 9.94 11.23
CA ILE A 28 -2.57 9.93 11.41
C ILE A 28 -3.09 8.50 11.36
N MET A 29 -2.67 7.71 10.37
CA MET A 29 -3.17 6.36 10.14
C MET A 29 -2.54 5.31 11.04
N MET A 30 -1.26 5.50 11.39
CA MET A 30 -0.42 4.48 12.01
C MET A 30 0.08 4.87 13.41
N GLY A 31 -0.20 6.09 13.87
CA GLY A 31 0.28 6.64 15.13
C GLY A 31 1.55 7.49 14.98
N LYS A 32 1.76 8.44 15.89
CA LYS A 32 2.87 9.41 15.86
C LYS A 32 4.26 8.76 15.97
N ASP A 33 4.32 7.56 16.54
CA ASP A 33 5.52 6.73 16.69
C ASP A 33 5.89 5.99 15.41
N PHE A 34 4.99 5.89 14.43
CA PHE A 34 5.25 5.19 13.19
C PHE A 34 6.35 5.88 12.37
N ARG A 35 7.20 5.06 11.76
CA ARG A 35 8.28 5.49 10.86
C ARG A 35 8.19 4.65 9.59
N VAL A 36 7.93 5.31 8.47
CA VAL A 36 7.80 4.65 7.16
C VAL A 36 9.06 3.88 6.78
N ASN A 37 10.23 4.46 7.06
CA ASN A 37 11.54 3.84 6.80
C ASN A 37 11.96 2.83 7.88
N SER A 38 11.06 2.42 8.79
CA SER A 38 11.37 1.39 9.77
C SER A 38 11.59 0.05 9.06
N PRO A 39 12.61 -0.73 9.42
CA PRO A 39 12.74 -2.11 8.93
C PRO A 39 11.50 -2.97 9.23
N LYS A 40 10.73 -2.64 10.29
CA LYS A 40 9.48 -3.32 10.62
C LYS A 40 8.31 -2.98 9.68
N ASN A 41 8.46 -1.95 8.83
CA ASN A 41 7.54 -1.64 7.75
C ASN A 41 7.94 -2.32 6.42
N GLY A 42 8.92 -3.22 6.42
CA GLY A 42 9.39 -3.92 5.23
C GLY A 42 9.19 -5.44 5.34
N ILE A 43 8.92 -6.07 4.21
CA ILE A 43 8.97 -7.53 4.04
C ILE A 43 9.69 -7.85 2.73
N ILE A 44 10.39 -8.99 2.72
CA ILE A 44 10.95 -9.56 1.50
C ILE A 44 9.92 -10.44 0.81
N TRP A 45 9.56 -10.05 -0.40
CA TRP A 45 8.62 -10.71 -1.28
C TRP A 45 9.36 -11.35 -2.46
N ASN A 46 8.68 -12.22 -3.20
CA ASN A 46 8.96 -12.33 -4.63
C ASN A 46 8.09 -11.31 -5.40
N SER A 47 8.44 -11.06 -6.66
CA SER A 47 7.71 -10.08 -7.48
C SER A 47 6.24 -10.39 -7.74
N ALA A 48 5.82 -11.65 -7.73
CA ALA A 48 4.43 -12.01 -7.96
C ALA A 48 3.55 -11.63 -6.77
N ILE A 49 4.03 -11.92 -5.55
CA ILE A 49 3.35 -11.62 -4.30
C ILE A 49 3.33 -10.12 -4.04
N GLU A 50 4.46 -9.44 -4.24
CA GLU A 50 4.53 -7.97 -4.13
C GLU A 50 3.52 -7.30 -5.07
N HIS A 51 3.49 -7.73 -6.33
CA HIS A 51 2.58 -7.16 -7.33
C HIS A 51 1.10 -7.33 -6.96
N ALA A 52 0.74 -8.49 -6.40
CA ALA A 52 -0.62 -8.78 -5.96
C ALA A 52 -0.97 -8.03 -4.66
N TYR A 53 -0.01 -7.89 -3.74
CA TYR A 53 -0.16 -7.16 -2.48
C TYR A 53 -0.37 -5.65 -2.72
N GLU A 54 0.48 -5.02 -3.53
CA GLU A 54 0.37 -3.60 -3.88
C GLU A 54 -0.95 -3.25 -4.59
N ARG A 55 -1.51 -4.22 -5.34
CA ARG A 55 -2.82 -4.10 -6.00
C ARG A 55 -3.99 -4.51 -5.12
N GLN A 56 -3.75 -4.80 -3.84
CA GLN A 56 -4.78 -5.17 -2.88
C GLN A 56 -5.61 -6.40 -3.32
N ARG A 57 -4.97 -7.33 -4.06
CA ARG A 57 -5.61 -8.56 -4.55
C ARG A 57 -5.39 -9.76 -3.61
N ILE A 58 -4.46 -9.61 -2.67
CA ILE A 58 -4.20 -10.51 -1.56
C ILE A 58 -4.08 -9.69 -0.28
N CYS A 59 -4.23 -10.32 0.88
CA CYS A 59 -3.94 -9.71 2.18
C CYS A 59 -3.49 -10.77 3.20
N PHE A 60 -3.14 -10.33 4.42
CA PHE A 60 -2.73 -11.22 5.50
C PHE A 60 -3.56 -10.96 6.75
N SER A 61 -4.15 -12.02 7.33
CA SER A 61 -4.73 -11.95 8.68
C SER A 61 -3.73 -12.44 9.72
N TYR A 62 -3.88 -12.02 10.97
CA TYR A 62 -3.04 -12.50 12.07
C TYR A 62 -3.83 -13.44 12.97
N SER A 63 -3.25 -14.61 13.30
CA SER A 63 -3.84 -15.56 14.25
C SER A 63 -3.05 -15.54 15.55
N GLY A 64 -3.70 -15.07 16.63
CA GLY A 64 -3.10 -15.00 17.97
C GLY A 64 -2.70 -16.36 18.55
N LEU A 65 -3.42 -17.42 18.21
CA LEU A 65 -3.18 -18.79 18.71
C LEU A 65 -1.85 -19.38 18.21
N GLY A 66 -1.39 -18.99 17.02
CA GLY A 66 -0.12 -19.45 16.43
C GLY A 66 0.97 -18.38 16.36
N SER A 67 0.61 -17.11 16.58
CA SER A 67 1.46 -15.97 16.21
C SER A 67 1.89 -15.99 14.74
N GLU A 68 1.00 -16.45 13.87
CA GLU A 68 1.22 -16.63 12.44
C GLU A 68 0.36 -15.67 11.62
N PHE A 69 0.83 -15.32 10.43
CA PHE A 69 0.05 -14.60 9.44
C PHE A 69 -0.56 -15.59 8.46
N ILE A 70 -1.79 -15.39 8.05
CA ILE A 70 -2.51 -16.25 7.10
C ILE A 70 -2.72 -15.44 5.82
N LEU A 71 -2.20 -15.93 4.70
CA LEU A 71 -2.42 -15.30 3.40
C LEU A 71 -3.84 -15.58 2.90
N HIS A 72 -4.51 -14.54 2.42
CA HIS A 72 -5.79 -14.63 1.74
C HIS A 72 -5.67 -14.05 0.33
N VAL A 73 -6.09 -14.82 -0.66
CA VAL A 73 -6.31 -14.38 -2.03
C VAL A 73 -7.73 -13.85 -2.12
N LEU A 74 -7.85 -12.54 -2.30
CA LEU A 74 -9.15 -11.86 -2.34
C LEU A 74 -9.74 -11.89 -3.74
N ASP A 75 -8.89 -11.69 -4.75
CA ASP A 75 -9.29 -11.73 -6.15
C ASP A 75 -9.29 -13.18 -6.67
N LYS A 76 -10.47 -13.75 -6.85
CA LYS A 76 -10.66 -15.12 -7.36
C LYS A 76 -10.02 -15.34 -8.73
N SER A 77 -9.88 -14.28 -9.55
CA SER A 77 -9.21 -14.36 -10.85
C SER A 77 -7.71 -14.69 -10.73
N LEU A 78 -7.12 -14.62 -9.54
CA LEU A 78 -5.73 -15.00 -9.30
C LEU A 78 -5.55 -16.48 -9.04
N LEU A 79 -6.56 -17.18 -8.50
CA LEU A 79 -6.40 -18.53 -7.93
C LEU A 79 -5.68 -19.49 -8.88
N GLU A 80 -6.16 -19.58 -10.13
CA GLU A 80 -5.60 -20.48 -11.14
C GLU A 80 -4.31 -19.95 -11.81
N LYS A 81 -3.90 -18.71 -11.51
CA LYS A 81 -2.69 -18.14 -12.12
C LYS A 81 -1.45 -18.69 -11.43
N LYS A 82 -0.51 -19.18 -12.24
CA LYS A 82 0.85 -19.47 -11.80
C LYS A 82 1.51 -18.20 -11.27
N LEU A 83 2.25 -18.33 -10.17
CA LEU A 83 3.01 -17.22 -9.60
C LEU A 83 4.03 -16.66 -10.60
N SER A 84 4.64 -17.54 -11.39
CA SER A 84 5.58 -17.19 -12.45
C SER A 84 4.98 -16.35 -13.58
N ALA A 85 3.65 -16.28 -13.71
CA ALA A 85 2.97 -15.48 -14.73
C ALA A 85 2.63 -14.04 -14.25
N VAL A 86 2.99 -13.67 -13.01
CA VAL A 86 2.60 -12.42 -12.37
C VAL A 86 3.83 -11.65 -11.85
N GLY A 87 3.74 -10.32 -11.86
CA GLY A 87 4.81 -9.44 -11.39
C GLY A 87 5.84 -9.11 -12.48
N GLN A 88 6.92 -8.45 -12.05
CA GLN A 88 7.92 -7.90 -12.97
C GLN A 88 8.77 -8.97 -13.68
N HIS A 89 9.00 -10.12 -13.05
CA HIS A 89 9.87 -11.18 -13.57
C HIS A 89 9.14 -12.25 -14.39
N LYS A 90 7.89 -12.01 -14.79
CA LYS A 90 7.02 -13.03 -15.43
C LYS A 90 7.53 -13.59 -16.77
N THR A 91 8.49 -12.93 -17.39
CA THR A 91 9.11 -13.35 -18.67
C THR A 91 10.50 -13.94 -18.48
N ASP A 92 11.00 -14.01 -17.23
CA ASP A 92 12.32 -14.55 -16.92
C ASP A 92 12.25 -16.08 -16.79
N PRO A 93 12.96 -16.85 -17.64
CA PRO A 93 12.92 -18.32 -17.60
C PRO A 93 13.38 -18.91 -16.26
N ASP A 94 14.36 -18.29 -15.60
CA ASP A 94 14.89 -18.79 -14.32
C ASP A 94 13.89 -18.53 -13.20
N PHE A 95 13.10 -17.45 -13.28
CA PHE A 95 11.99 -17.19 -12.37
C PHE A 95 10.85 -18.21 -12.55
N VAL A 96 10.51 -18.50 -13.82
CA VAL A 96 9.51 -19.53 -14.16
C VAL A 96 9.93 -20.89 -13.63
N GLN A 97 11.19 -21.27 -13.84
CA GLN A 97 11.75 -22.53 -13.35
C GLN A 97 11.75 -22.60 -11.81
N ALA A 98 12.17 -21.53 -11.13
CA ALA A 98 12.28 -21.52 -9.67
C ALA A 98 10.93 -21.62 -8.97
N LEU A 99 9.88 -21.01 -9.53
CA LEU A 99 8.52 -21.10 -8.99
C LEU A 99 7.79 -22.37 -9.39
N GLY A 100 8.14 -22.96 -10.53
CA GLY A 100 7.53 -24.18 -11.05
C GLY A 100 6.03 -24.01 -11.30
N ASP A 101 5.23 -24.91 -10.74
CA ASP A 101 3.78 -24.96 -10.89
C ASP A 101 2.99 -24.30 -9.76
N ASP A 102 3.66 -23.56 -8.85
CA ASP A 102 2.96 -22.84 -7.78
C ASP A 102 1.95 -21.85 -8.37
N THR A 103 0.74 -21.87 -7.83
CA THR A 103 -0.35 -20.93 -8.16
C THR A 103 -0.69 -20.05 -6.96
N PHE A 104 -1.54 -19.04 -7.14
CA PHE A 104 -2.09 -18.31 -5.98
C PHE A 104 -3.04 -19.18 -5.16
N GLU A 105 -3.75 -20.13 -5.78
CA GLU A 105 -4.58 -21.09 -5.06
C GLU A 105 -3.77 -21.89 -4.03
N SER A 106 -2.54 -22.32 -4.36
CA SER A 106 -1.69 -23.02 -3.39
C SER A 106 -1.23 -22.14 -2.22
N LEU A 107 -1.36 -20.81 -2.34
CA LEU A 107 -1.08 -19.86 -1.27
C LEU A 107 -2.31 -19.52 -0.42
N GLN A 108 -3.51 -19.87 -0.86
CA GLN A 108 -4.74 -19.57 -0.12
C GLN A 108 -4.72 -20.24 1.25
N GLY A 109 -4.85 -19.45 2.32
CA GLY A 109 -4.79 -19.94 3.69
C GLY A 109 -3.38 -20.35 4.15
N LYS A 110 -2.33 -20.11 3.34
CA LYS A 110 -0.96 -20.43 3.72
C LYS A 110 -0.57 -19.62 4.95
N ARG A 111 -0.05 -20.33 5.95
CA ARG A 111 0.47 -19.72 7.16
C ARG A 111 1.91 -19.31 6.94
N VAL A 112 2.23 -18.10 7.35
CA VAL A 112 3.51 -17.45 7.13
C VAL A 112 3.99 -16.90 8.46
N ASN A 113 5.21 -17.28 8.81
CA ASN A 113 5.94 -16.66 9.89
C ASN A 113 6.90 -15.61 9.31
N PHE A 114 6.63 -14.34 9.57
CA PHE A 114 7.50 -13.24 9.14
C PHE A 114 8.58 -12.89 10.17
N THR A 115 8.70 -13.67 11.24
CA THR A 115 9.69 -13.43 12.28
C THR A 115 11.10 -13.60 11.70
N GLY A 116 11.89 -12.52 11.70
CA GLY A 116 13.29 -12.58 11.28
C GLY A 116 14.18 -13.28 12.31
N ALA A 117 15.48 -13.40 12.00
CA ALA A 117 16.47 -14.03 12.88
C ALA A 117 16.52 -13.43 14.31
N GLU A 118 16.15 -12.16 14.46
CA GLU A 118 16.08 -11.48 15.76
C GLU A 118 14.75 -11.68 16.52
N GLY A 119 13.87 -12.57 16.07
CA GLY A 119 12.57 -12.77 16.72
C GLY A 119 11.57 -11.62 16.50
N LYS A 120 11.90 -10.66 15.63
CA LYS A 120 11.07 -9.48 15.35
C LYS A 120 10.42 -9.62 13.98
N GLY A 121 9.10 -9.56 13.96
CA GLY A 121 8.29 -9.53 12.75
C GLY A 121 7.90 -8.11 12.30
N PRO A 122 7.15 -8.01 11.20
CA PRO A 122 6.61 -6.76 10.69
C PRO A 122 5.62 -6.11 11.67
N LEU A 123 5.33 -4.83 11.46
CA LEU A 123 4.29 -4.11 12.18
C LEU A 123 2.91 -4.70 11.85
N LYS A 124 2.33 -5.44 12.81
CA LYS A 124 1.00 -6.04 12.70
C LYS A 124 -0.06 -5.02 12.25
N ARG A 125 -0.03 -3.81 12.81
CA ARG A 125 -0.93 -2.71 12.43
C ARG A 125 -0.87 -2.32 10.95
N ALA A 126 0.29 -2.45 10.28
CA ALA A 126 0.44 -2.11 8.86
C ALA A 126 -0.21 -3.18 7.99
N LEU A 127 -0.02 -4.46 8.35
CA LEU A 127 -0.69 -5.57 7.70
C LEU A 127 -2.21 -5.52 7.90
N ALA A 128 -2.67 -5.16 9.10
CA ALA A 128 -4.09 -5.01 9.40
C ALA A 128 -4.75 -3.89 8.59
N LEU A 129 -4.09 -2.71 8.52
CA LEU A 129 -4.59 -1.60 7.69
C LEU A 129 -4.66 -2.01 6.21
N HIS A 130 -3.59 -2.61 5.68
CA HIS A 130 -3.57 -3.08 4.30
C HIS A 130 -4.71 -4.07 4.03
N ALA A 131 -4.92 -5.04 4.93
CA ALA A 131 -5.99 -6.02 4.80
C ALA A 131 -7.36 -5.35 4.75
N LYS A 132 -7.63 -4.38 5.64
CA LYS A 132 -8.88 -3.62 5.62
C LYS A 132 -9.11 -2.92 4.28
N LEU A 133 -8.11 -2.19 3.80
CA LEU A 133 -8.19 -1.49 2.51
C LEU A 133 -8.39 -2.47 1.35
N ALA A 134 -7.77 -3.64 1.40
CA ALA A 134 -7.89 -4.65 0.37
C ALA A 134 -9.28 -5.31 0.35
N LEU A 135 -9.86 -5.57 1.52
CA LEU A 135 -11.24 -6.05 1.62
C LEU A 135 -12.25 -5.04 1.07
N GLU A 136 -12.10 -3.76 1.43
CA GLU A 136 -12.98 -2.68 0.96
C GLU A 136 -12.89 -2.51 -0.55
N ASN A 137 -11.67 -2.51 -1.10
CA ASN A 137 -11.46 -2.48 -2.55
C ASN A 137 -12.09 -3.69 -3.24
N CYS A 138 -11.90 -4.90 -2.71
CA CYS A 138 -12.48 -6.11 -3.26
C CYS A 138 -14.01 -6.10 -3.23
N ALA A 139 -14.62 -5.62 -2.13
CA ALA A 139 -16.07 -5.46 -2.01
C ALA A 139 -16.64 -4.44 -3.00
N LYS A 140 -15.90 -3.36 -3.30
CA LYS A 140 -16.27 -2.39 -4.34
C LYS A 140 -16.22 -3.00 -5.75
N ILE A 141 -15.20 -3.81 -6.04
CA ILE A 141 -15.01 -4.42 -7.38
C ILE A 141 -15.95 -5.61 -7.62
N TYR A 142 -16.21 -6.43 -6.59
CA TYR A 142 -16.98 -7.68 -6.68
C TYR A 142 -18.17 -7.73 -5.70
N PRO A 143 -19.12 -6.79 -5.74
CA PRO A 143 -20.16 -6.63 -4.72
C PRO A 143 -21.14 -7.82 -4.59
N ALA A 144 -21.30 -8.62 -5.65
CA ALA A 144 -22.20 -9.78 -5.65
C ALA A 144 -21.55 -11.06 -5.07
N ASP A 145 -20.22 -11.17 -5.16
CA ASP A 145 -19.49 -12.44 -4.94
C ASP A 145 -18.50 -12.38 -3.77
N PHE A 146 -18.42 -11.24 -3.11
CA PHE A 146 -17.48 -10.96 -2.03
C PHE A 146 -18.18 -10.43 -0.79
N ASP A 147 -18.00 -11.12 0.34
CA ASP A 147 -18.51 -10.69 1.64
C ASP A 147 -17.32 -10.41 2.57
N PRO A 148 -16.99 -9.14 2.85
CA PRO A 148 -15.86 -8.77 3.70
C PRO A 148 -16.04 -9.24 5.15
N ARG A 149 -17.28 -9.47 5.61
CA ARG A 149 -17.58 -9.88 6.99
C ARG A 149 -17.12 -11.29 7.32
N LYS A 150 -16.85 -12.11 6.30
CA LYS A 150 -16.30 -13.46 6.47
C LYS A 150 -14.85 -13.44 6.95
N PHE A 151 -14.17 -12.31 6.82
CA PHE A 151 -12.80 -12.16 7.27
C PHE A 151 -12.76 -11.37 8.58
N ASN A 152 -12.44 -12.06 9.67
CA ASN A 152 -12.21 -11.41 10.95
C ASN A 152 -10.73 -11.02 11.05
N PHE A 153 -10.43 -9.74 10.86
CA PHE A 153 -9.10 -9.19 11.10
C PHE A 153 -9.09 -8.51 12.46
N ASP A 154 -8.39 -9.10 13.42
CA ASP A 154 -8.00 -8.39 14.62
C ASP A 154 -7.02 -7.29 14.21
N ASP A 155 -7.45 -6.04 14.31
CA ASP A 155 -6.65 -4.91 13.84
C ASP A 155 -5.47 -4.60 14.78
N MET A 156 -5.44 -5.24 15.96
CA MET A 156 -4.43 -5.15 17.03
C MET A 156 -3.99 -3.70 17.27
N SER A 157 -4.90 -2.74 17.07
CA SER A 157 -4.66 -1.32 17.19
C SER A 157 -4.77 -0.89 18.64
N GLU A 158 -3.71 -0.32 19.21
CA GLU A 158 -3.72 0.25 20.56
C GLU A 158 -4.40 1.64 20.62
N HIS A 159 -5.08 2.09 19.54
CA HIS A 159 -5.64 3.44 19.43
C HIS A 159 -7.17 3.42 19.26
N GLU A 160 -7.89 3.96 20.26
CA GLU A 160 -9.33 4.26 20.18
C GLU A 160 -9.63 5.30 19.07
N GLY A 161 -10.78 5.17 18.39
CA GLY A 161 -11.27 6.13 17.37
C GLY A 161 -10.74 5.92 15.94
N LYS A 162 -9.87 4.93 15.72
CA LYS A 162 -9.23 4.67 14.41
C LYS A 162 -10.21 4.19 13.33
N GLU A 163 -11.28 3.48 13.70
CA GLU A 163 -12.30 3.04 12.75
C GLU A 163 -13.09 4.21 12.16
N GLU A 164 -13.45 5.19 12.99
CA GLU A 164 -14.12 6.42 12.56
C GLU A 164 -13.21 7.26 11.69
N LEU A 165 -11.92 7.33 12.03
CA LEU A 165 -10.91 8.05 11.24
C LEU A 165 -10.63 7.38 9.88
N MET A 166 -10.60 6.05 9.84
CA MET A 166 -10.49 5.29 8.59
C MET A 166 -11.76 5.45 7.72
N LYS A 167 -12.96 5.47 8.33
CA LYS A 167 -14.22 5.72 7.60
C LYS A 167 -14.27 7.12 6.99
N LEU A 168 -13.99 8.15 7.79
CA LEU A 168 -13.89 9.55 7.34
C LEU A 168 -12.94 9.69 6.14
N TRP A 169 -11.82 8.98 6.17
CA TRP A 169 -10.84 9.01 5.10
C TRP A 169 -11.26 8.27 3.82
N LEU A 170 -11.94 7.12 3.95
CA LEU A 170 -12.50 6.42 2.79
C LEU A 170 -13.58 7.27 2.09
N ASP A 171 -14.37 7.99 2.88
CA ASP A 171 -15.37 8.94 2.39
C ASP A 171 -14.70 10.15 1.69
N GLU A 172 -13.55 10.63 2.18
CA GLU A 172 -12.75 11.68 1.53
C GLU A 172 -12.10 11.22 0.20
N LEU A 173 -11.70 9.95 0.09
CA LEU A 173 -11.16 9.41 -1.17
C LEU A 173 -12.26 9.19 -2.24
N ASP A 174 -13.46 8.77 -1.83
CA ASP A 174 -14.60 8.63 -2.75
C ASP A 174 -15.11 10.01 -3.24
N THR A 175 -14.96 11.06 -2.44
CA THR A 175 -15.31 12.44 -2.83
C THR A 175 -14.20 13.14 -3.64
N GLY A 176 -12.94 12.77 -3.46
CA GLY A 176 -11.81 13.26 -4.25
C GLY A 176 -11.80 12.79 -5.72
N SER A 177 -12.51 11.71 -6.05
CA SER A 177 -12.63 11.20 -7.43
C SER A 177 -13.53 12.05 -8.34
N VAL A 178 -14.28 13.01 -7.80
CA VAL A 178 -15.20 13.88 -8.57
C VAL A 178 -14.59 15.26 -8.84
N ALA A 179 -13.42 15.57 -8.27
CA ALA A 179 -12.76 16.87 -8.38
C ALA A 179 -11.45 16.84 -9.21
N GLU A 180 -11.38 16.05 -10.27
CA GLU A 180 -10.44 16.28 -11.37
C GLU A 180 -11.19 16.62 -12.66
N SER A 181 -11.91 17.74 -12.64
CA SER A 181 -12.26 18.47 -13.87
C SER A 181 -12.45 19.94 -13.52
N GLY A 182 -11.35 20.70 -13.42
CA GLY A 182 -11.47 22.14 -13.23
C GLY A 182 -10.27 22.88 -12.66
N LEU A 183 -9.03 22.51 -12.98
CA LEU A 183 -7.89 23.41 -12.82
C LEU A 183 -6.97 23.30 -14.03
N ASN A 184 -7.49 23.79 -15.16
CA ASN A 184 -6.70 24.15 -16.32
C ASN A 184 -7.10 25.59 -16.68
N GLU A 185 -6.44 26.56 -16.04
CA GLU A 185 -6.24 27.96 -16.48
C GLU A 185 -5.87 28.83 -15.27
N ALA A 186 -4.56 28.91 -14.98
CA ALA A 186 -3.93 30.09 -14.37
C ALA A 186 -2.40 29.93 -14.48
N ALA A 187 -1.91 29.86 -15.71
CA ALA A 187 -0.50 30.04 -16.03
C ALA A 187 -0.41 31.00 -17.21
N ALA A 188 -0.68 32.29 -16.98
CA ALA A 188 -0.22 33.36 -17.85
C ALA A 188 -0.31 34.71 -17.13
N ALA A 189 0.77 35.49 -17.25
CA ALA A 189 0.87 36.93 -17.07
C ALA A 189 0.93 37.48 -15.63
N SER A 190 2.15 37.57 -15.09
CA SER A 190 2.57 38.78 -14.38
C SER A 190 3.77 39.37 -15.12
N ALA A 191 3.47 40.11 -16.19
CA ALA A 191 4.38 41.07 -16.80
C ALA A 191 4.08 42.45 -16.18
N ASP A 192 5.14 43.17 -15.87
CA ASP A 192 5.15 44.57 -15.41
C ASP A 192 4.21 45.49 -16.20
N PRO A 193 3.77 46.58 -15.55
CA PRO A 193 3.72 47.87 -16.25
C PRO A 193 4.43 48.97 -15.46
N GLU A 194 5.41 49.58 -16.12
CA GLU A 194 5.86 50.95 -15.85
C GLU A 194 4.80 52.00 -16.23
N GLU A 195 5.06 53.23 -15.78
CA GLU A 195 4.47 54.53 -16.10
C GLU A 195 3.17 54.93 -15.36
N ALA A 196 3.02 56.11 -14.75
CA ALA A 196 3.68 57.39 -15.03
C ALA A 196 3.55 58.43 -13.88
N VAL A 197 4.60 59.25 -13.74
CA VAL A 197 4.71 60.68 -13.34
C VAL A 197 4.15 61.19 -11.98
N ASN A 198 5.05 61.77 -11.18
CA ASN A 198 4.92 63.21 -10.88
C ASN A 198 6.30 63.85 -10.63
N GLU A 199 6.61 64.88 -11.41
CA GLU A 199 7.74 65.79 -11.26
C GLU A 199 7.53 66.70 -10.05
N GLU A 200 8.58 66.94 -9.26
CA GLU A 200 8.87 68.30 -8.80
C GLU A 200 10.35 68.42 -8.40
N ALA A 201 11.04 69.27 -9.13
CA ALA A 201 12.42 69.67 -8.90
C ALA A 201 12.48 70.85 -7.93
N VAL A 202 13.38 70.81 -6.95
CA VAL A 202 13.96 72.04 -6.36
C VAL A 202 15.45 71.78 -6.07
N ALA A 203 16.27 72.67 -6.62
CA ALA A 203 17.72 72.72 -6.54
C ALA A 203 18.21 73.61 -5.37
N GLU A 204 19.54 73.75 -5.28
CA GLU A 204 20.38 74.60 -4.38
C GLU A 204 20.78 73.91 -3.05
N GLY A 205 22.04 73.56 -2.75
CA GLY A 205 23.33 74.29 -2.87
C GLY A 205 23.62 75.04 -1.55
N PRO A 206 24.87 75.28 -1.08
CA PRO A 206 26.21 74.91 -1.55
C PRO A 206 26.96 73.91 -0.63
#